data_AF-A0A7S0EB48-F1
#
_entry.id   AF-A0A7S0EB48-F1
#
_cell.length_a   1.000
_cell.length_b   1.000
_cell.length_c   1.000
_cell.angle_alpha   90.00
_cell.angle_beta   90.00
_cell.angle_gamma   90.00
#
_symmetry.space_group_name_H-M   'P 1'
#
loop_
_entity.id
_entity.type
_entity.pdbx_description
1 polymer ?
#
loop_
_entity_poly.entity_id
_entity_poly.type
_entity_poly.pdbx_seq_one_letter_code
_entity_poly.pdbx_strand_id
1 'polypeptide(L)'
;DADLIMLSLATHEPHFALLRETFDVRPPRRNKDGTTNRPNKAEIEEKNRSKGFQLLHIGILRDYLWLEFQDVASVFADKGGLNLERVVDDFVLICYLIGNDFLPHLPFLDILTGALNDLLQIYKELLPVWGDYLTICGEIDLPRLGMLFPKVADIERRVLKQQLEDMKNDASLSEFDSVAFQEYKDAY
;
A
#
# COMPACT_ATOMS: atom_id res chain seq x y z
N ASP A 1 10.41 -6.38 -6.31
CA ASP A 1 9.50 -5.71 -7.22
C ASP A 1 8.07 -6.14 -6.91
N ALA A 2 7.14 -5.20 -6.81
CA ALA A 2 5.73 -5.48 -6.50
C ALA A 2 4.95 -5.93 -7.73
N ASP A 3 5.37 -5.50 -8.93
CA ASP A 3 4.71 -5.83 -10.19
C ASP A 3 4.73 -7.34 -10.47
N LEU A 4 5.80 -8.03 -10.06
CA LEU A 4 5.88 -9.49 -10.17
C LEU A 4 4.82 -10.20 -9.34
N ILE A 5 4.40 -9.63 -8.20
CA ILE A 5 3.32 -10.19 -7.38
C ILE A 5 1.99 -10.05 -8.13
N MET A 6 1.72 -8.86 -8.67
CA MET A 6 0.49 -8.58 -9.43
C MET A 6 0.42 -9.42 -10.70
N LEU A 7 1.52 -9.53 -11.45
CA LEU A 7 1.61 -10.38 -12.63
C LEU A 7 1.36 -11.85 -12.28
N SER A 8 1.94 -12.33 -11.17
CA SER A 8 1.72 -13.72 -10.73
C SER A 8 0.26 -13.99 -10.39
N LEU A 9 -0.43 -13.03 -9.75
CA LEU A 9 -1.86 -13.13 -9.46
C LEU A 9 -2.71 -13.18 -10.73
N ALA A 10 -2.41 -12.31 -11.70
CA ALA A 10 -3.11 -12.20 -12.98
C ALA A 10 -2.94 -13.43 -13.89
N THR A 11 -2.00 -14.35 -13.59
CA THR A 11 -1.92 -15.64 -14.31
C THR A 11 -3.01 -16.63 -13.90
N HIS A 12 -3.64 -16.43 -12.74
CA HIS A 12 -4.59 -17.35 -12.12
C HIS A 12 -4.05 -18.77 -11.86
N GLU A 13 -2.72 -18.92 -11.81
CA GLU A 13 -2.09 -20.21 -11.54
C GLU A 13 -2.17 -20.57 -10.05
N PRO A 14 -2.73 -21.73 -9.68
CA PRO A 14 -2.92 -22.13 -8.28
C PRO A 14 -1.58 -22.46 -7.58
N HIS A 15 -0.56 -22.84 -8.34
CA HIS A 15 0.73 -23.29 -7.83
C HIS A 15 1.86 -22.37 -8.30
N PHE A 16 1.80 -21.11 -7.87
CA PHE A 16 2.80 -20.10 -8.21
C PHE A 16 3.58 -19.64 -6.96
N ALA A 17 4.90 -19.52 -7.08
CA ALA A 17 5.75 -18.96 -6.03
C ALA A 17 6.82 -18.03 -6.61
N LEU A 18 7.11 -16.96 -5.88
CA LEU A 18 8.12 -15.97 -6.22
C LEU A 18 9.33 -16.09 -5.29
N LEU A 19 10.49 -16.35 -5.86
CA LEU A 19 11.77 -16.28 -5.14
C LEU A 19 12.26 -14.84 -5.17
N ARG A 20 12.47 -14.24 -4.00
CA ARG A 20 12.96 -12.86 -3.87
C ARG A 20 14.06 -12.75 -2.83
N GLU A 21 14.96 -11.81 -3.02
CA GLU A 21 15.97 -11.47 -2.02
C GLU A 21 15.32 -10.83 -0.79
N THR A 22 15.79 -11.14 0.42
CA THR A 22 15.36 -10.46 1.63
C THR A 22 16.02 -9.09 1.74
N PHE A 23 15.23 -8.04 1.99
CA PHE A 23 15.74 -6.72 2.34
C PHE A 23 15.60 -6.49 3.84
N ASP A 24 16.71 -6.28 4.54
CA ASP A 24 16.69 -5.83 5.93
C ASP A 24 16.27 -4.34 5.93
N VAL A 25 14.99 -4.06 6.18
CA VAL A 25 14.46 -2.69 6.35
C VAL A 25 14.74 -2.22 7.79
N ARG A 26 15.97 -2.39 8.26
CA ARG A 26 16.37 -1.83 9.55
C ARG A 26 16.92 -0.44 9.30
N PRO A 27 16.35 0.62 9.92
CA PRO A 27 16.98 1.94 9.85
C PRO A 27 18.41 1.85 10.39
N PRO A 28 19.37 2.60 9.82
CA PRO A 28 20.74 2.57 10.27
C PRO A 28 20.78 2.87 11.77
N ARG A 29 21.39 1.97 12.55
CA ARG A 29 21.59 2.18 13.98
C ARG A 29 22.43 3.45 14.17
N ARG A 30 21.83 4.46 14.80
CA ARG A 30 22.52 5.67 15.23
C ARG A 30 23.36 5.30 16.45
N ASN A 31 24.69 5.41 16.34
CA ASN A 31 25.57 5.18 17.48
C ASN A 31 25.33 6.25 18.56
N LYS A 32 25.61 5.91 19.82
CA LYS A 32 25.47 6.84 20.96
C LYS A 32 26.27 8.14 20.80
N ASP A 33 27.28 8.14 19.91
CA ASP A 33 28.17 9.26 19.65
C ASP A 33 27.70 10.17 18.49
N GLY A 34 26.48 10.00 17.99
CA GLY A 34 25.89 10.86 16.95
C GLY A 34 26.44 10.65 15.53
N THR A 35 27.49 9.82 15.37
CA THR A 35 28.05 9.46 14.06
C THR A 35 27.16 8.42 13.36
N THR A 36 26.84 8.68 12.08
CA THR A 36 26.18 7.71 11.22
C THR A 36 27.24 6.83 10.59
N ASN A 37 27.28 5.55 10.99
CA ASN A 37 28.17 4.59 10.34
C ASN A 37 27.57 4.25 8.97
N ARG A 38 27.92 5.02 7.93
CA ARG A 38 27.54 4.69 6.55
C ARG A 38 28.40 3.50 6.13
N PRO A 39 27.81 2.32 5.87
CA PRO A 39 28.59 1.16 5.47
C PRO A 39 29.29 1.44 4.13
N ASN A 40 30.54 1.01 4.00
CA ASN A 40 31.28 1.12 2.74
C ASN A 40 30.63 0.21 1.68
N LYS A 41 30.74 0.58 0.39
CA LYS A 41 30.12 -0.14 -0.74
C LYS A 41 30.43 -1.66 -0.74
N ALA A 42 31.65 -2.03 -0.32
CA ALA A 42 32.07 -3.42 -0.17
C ALA A 42 31.37 -4.16 0.99
N GLU A 43 31.09 -3.50 2.11
CA GLU A 43 30.34 -4.09 3.24
C GLU A 43 28.86 -4.27 2.90
N ILE A 44 28.31 -3.39 2.07
CA ILE A 44 26.95 -3.51 1.53
C ILE A 44 26.88 -4.71 0.59
N GLU A 45 27.86 -4.90 -0.30
CA GLU A 45 27.93 -6.04 -1.21
C GLU A 45 28.14 -7.38 -0.48
N GLU A 46 28.97 -7.42 0.58
CA GLU A 46 29.16 -8.59 1.45
C GLU A 46 27.89 -8.97 2.21
N LYS A 47 27.20 -7.96 2.78
CA LYS A 47 25.88 -8.15 3.42
C LYS A 47 24.83 -8.58 2.43
N ASN A 48 24.89 -8.10 1.18
CA ASN A 48 23.97 -8.51 0.13
C ASN A 48 24.18 -9.97 -0.28
N ARG A 49 25.43 -10.44 -0.38
CA ARG A 49 25.76 -11.86 -0.65
C ARG A 49 25.31 -12.82 0.45
N SER A 50 25.13 -12.33 1.67
CA SER A 50 24.63 -13.10 2.82
C SER A 50 23.12 -12.91 3.05
N LYS A 51 22.41 -12.19 2.17
CA LYS A 51 20.95 -12.09 2.23
C LYS A 51 20.32 -13.43 1.91
N GLY A 52 19.38 -13.84 2.75
CA GLY A 52 18.56 -15.00 2.49
C GLY A 52 17.64 -14.77 1.30
N PHE A 53 17.14 -15.87 0.75
CA PHE A 53 16.02 -15.82 -0.17
C PHE A 53 14.72 -16.04 0.60
N GLN A 54 13.69 -15.32 0.20
CA GLN A 54 12.32 -15.52 0.64
C GLN A 54 11.54 -16.11 -0.51
N LEU A 55 10.79 -17.18 -0.22
CA LEU A 55 9.81 -17.74 -1.14
C LEU A 55 8.43 -17.21 -0.77
N LEU A 56 7.80 -16.46 -1.67
CA LEU A 56 6.44 -15.96 -1.52
C LEU A 56 5.47 -16.87 -2.28
N HIS A 57 4.59 -17.56 -1.55
CA HIS A 57 3.59 -18.43 -2.14
C HIS A 57 2.34 -17.64 -2.52
N ILE A 58 2.06 -17.56 -3.82
CA ILE A 58 0.92 -16.81 -4.36
C ILE A 58 -0.40 -17.53 -4.05
N GLY A 59 -0.39 -18.87 -4.02
CA GLY A 59 -1.57 -19.65 -3.61
C GLY A 59 -2.06 -19.25 -2.21
N ILE A 60 -1.16 -19.09 -1.25
CA ILE A 60 -1.51 -18.65 0.11
C ILE A 60 -2.07 -17.23 0.09
N LEU A 61 -1.49 -16.32 -0.70
CA LEU A 61 -2.02 -14.97 -0.86
C LEU A 61 -3.45 -14.97 -1.41
N ARG A 62 -3.74 -15.85 -2.37
CA ARG A 62 -5.10 -16.02 -2.93
C ARG A 62 -6.08 -16.54 -1.88
N ASP A 63 -5.65 -17.45 -1.01
CA ASP A 63 -6.46 -17.91 0.13
C ASP A 63 -6.77 -16.77 1.11
N TYR A 64 -5.80 -15.89 1.38
CA TYR A 64 -6.03 -14.69 2.19
C TYR A 64 -7.02 -13.73 1.52
N LEU A 65 -6.91 -13.51 0.21
CA LEU A 65 -7.89 -12.70 -0.52
C LEU A 65 -9.28 -13.34 -0.45
N TRP A 66 -9.39 -14.66 -0.60
CA TRP A 66 -10.66 -15.37 -0.47
C TRP A 66 -11.30 -15.13 0.90
N LEU A 67 -10.52 -15.22 1.98
CA LEU A 67 -10.98 -14.96 3.34
C LEU A 67 -11.40 -13.50 3.53
N GLU A 68 -10.61 -12.57 2.98
CA GLU A 68 -10.88 -11.13 3.07
C GLU A 68 -12.26 -10.80 2.48
N PHE A 69 -12.65 -11.39 1.35
CA PHE A 69 -13.90 -11.07 0.65
C PHE A 69 -15.10 -11.97 0.99
N GLN A 70 -15.00 -12.82 2.03
CA GLN A 70 -16.14 -13.66 2.46
C GLN A 70 -17.33 -12.83 2.97
N ASP A 71 -17.06 -11.67 3.57
CA ASP A 71 -18.08 -10.76 4.09
C ASP A 71 -19.06 -10.27 3.00
N VAL A 72 -18.55 -10.02 1.80
CA VAL A 72 -19.32 -9.58 0.64
C VAL A 72 -19.85 -10.72 -0.24
N ALA A 73 -19.56 -11.99 0.10
CA ALA A 73 -19.99 -13.14 -0.71
C ALA A 73 -21.52 -13.26 -0.84
N SER A 74 -22.26 -12.78 0.17
CA SER A 74 -23.73 -12.74 0.19
C SER A 74 -24.33 -11.94 -0.97
N VAL A 75 -23.62 -10.92 -1.47
CA VAL A 75 -24.04 -10.07 -2.60
C VAL A 75 -24.24 -10.89 -3.88
N PHE A 76 -23.47 -11.96 -4.05
CA PHE A 76 -23.49 -12.81 -5.24
C PHE A 76 -24.27 -14.11 -5.04
N ALA A 77 -25.03 -14.25 -3.95
CA ALA A 77 -25.80 -15.47 -3.67
C ALA A 77 -26.71 -15.85 -4.86
N ASP A 78 -27.38 -14.87 -5.47
CA ASP A 78 -28.28 -15.07 -6.61
C ASP A 78 -27.53 -15.35 -7.93
N LYS A 79 -26.21 -15.10 -7.97
CA LYS A 79 -25.35 -15.22 -9.16
C LYS A 79 -24.43 -16.46 -9.14
N GLY A 80 -24.66 -17.39 -8.21
CA GLY A 80 -23.84 -18.59 -8.06
C GLY A 80 -22.64 -18.43 -7.11
N GLY A 81 -22.62 -17.34 -6.32
CA GLY A 81 -21.59 -17.07 -5.31
C GLY A 81 -20.46 -16.16 -5.81
N LEU A 82 -19.57 -15.80 -4.86
CA LEU A 82 -18.39 -14.98 -5.14
C LEU A 82 -17.39 -15.76 -6.00
N ASN A 83 -16.98 -15.18 -7.12
CA ASN A 83 -15.90 -15.71 -7.95
C ASN A 83 -14.55 -15.09 -7.54
N LEU A 84 -13.67 -15.89 -6.94
CA LEU A 84 -12.34 -15.45 -6.51
C LEU A 84 -11.49 -14.92 -7.67
N GLU A 85 -11.55 -15.54 -8.85
CA GLU A 85 -10.72 -15.14 -9.98
C GLU A 85 -11.03 -13.70 -10.40
N ARG A 86 -12.32 -13.35 -10.40
CA ARG A 86 -12.79 -12.00 -10.73
C ARG A 86 -12.43 -10.97 -9.66
N VAL A 87 -12.43 -11.38 -8.39
CA VAL A 87 -11.95 -10.55 -7.29
C VAL A 87 -10.44 -10.31 -7.42
N VAL A 88 -9.67 -11.33 -7.82
CA VAL A 88 -8.23 -11.20 -8.06
C VAL A 88 -7.94 -10.20 -9.20
N ASP A 89 -8.70 -10.26 -10.29
CA ASP A 89 -8.56 -9.29 -11.40
C ASP A 89 -8.80 -7.84 -10.93
N ASP A 90 -9.88 -7.62 -10.19
CA ASP A 90 -10.21 -6.30 -9.64
C ASP A 90 -9.17 -5.84 -8.60
N PHE A 91 -8.66 -6.76 -7.78
CA PHE A 91 -7.60 -6.47 -6.81
C PHE A 91 -6.32 -6.00 -7.52
N VAL A 92 -5.93 -6.66 -8.61
CA VAL A 92 -4.79 -6.24 -9.44
C VAL A 92 -5.02 -4.83 -10.01
N LEU A 93 -6.22 -4.54 -10.50
CA LEU A 93 -6.58 -3.18 -10.94
C LEU A 93 -6.44 -2.15 -9.81
N ILE A 94 -6.95 -2.46 -8.61
CA ILE A 94 -6.85 -1.57 -7.43
C ILE A 94 -5.38 -1.31 -7.07
N CYS A 95 -4.53 -2.33 -7.09
CA CYS A 95 -3.10 -2.14 -6.84
C CYS A 95 -2.44 -1.22 -7.87
N TYR A 96 -2.82 -1.35 -9.16
CA TYR A 96 -2.34 -0.45 -10.19
C TYR A 96 -2.83 1.00 -10.02
N LEU A 97 -4.00 1.24 -9.43
CA LEU A 97 -4.49 2.59 -9.11
C LEU A 97 -3.67 3.28 -8.01
N ILE A 98 -3.17 2.50 -7.04
CA ILE A 98 -2.34 3.02 -5.93
C ILE A 98 -0.99 3.48 -6.47
N GLY A 99 -0.36 2.64 -7.26
CA GLY A 99 0.93 2.98 -7.84
C GLY A 99 1.37 1.94 -8.85
N ASN A 100 1.96 2.43 -9.93
CA ASN A 100 2.56 1.62 -10.96
C ASN A 100 3.63 2.43 -11.68
N ASP A 101 4.56 1.76 -12.35
CA ASP A 101 5.69 2.42 -12.99
C ASP A 101 5.32 3.21 -14.25
N PHE A 102 4.08 3.09 -14.75
CA PHE A 102 3.62 3.69 -16.00
C PHE A 102 2.84 5.00 -15.81
N LEU A 103 2.15 5.15 -14.68
CA LEU A 103 1.33 6.30 -14.36
C LEU A 103 1.96 7.13 -13.26
N PRO A 104 1.82 8.47 -13.29
CA PRO A 104 2.18 9.28 -12.14
C PRO A 104 1.35 8.84 -10.93
N HIS A 105 2.03 8.64 -9.79
CA HIS A 105 1.36 8.26 -8.54
C HIS A 105 0.28 9.28 -8.18
N LEU A 106 -0.89 8.79 -7.79
CA LEU A 106 -1.92 9.65 -7.24
C LEU A 106 -1.41 10.22 -5.91
N PRO A 107 -1.42 11.55 -5.74
CA PRO A 107 -0.98 12.16 -4.49
C PRO A 107 -1.88 11.67 -3.35
N PHE A 108 -1.29 11.44 -2.17
CA PHE A 108 -1.98 11.01 -0.94
C PHE A 108 -2.51 9.57 -0.91
N LEU A 109 -2.32 8.80 -1.99
CA LEU A 109 -2.67 7.39 -2.07
C LEU A 109 -1.40 6.53 -1.96
N ASP A 110 -0.85 6.41 -0.75
CA ASP A 110 0.37 5.63 -0.48
C ASP A 110 0.02 4.37 0.34
N ILE A 111 0.69 3.26 0.06
CA ILE A 111 0.58 2.04 0.86
C ILE A 111 1.02 2.33 2.30
N LEU A 112 2.00 3.21 2.51
CA LEU A 112 2.45 3.62 3.85
C LEU A 112 1.39 4.39 4.64
N THR A 113 0.48 5.10 3.95
CA THR A 113 -0.65 5.78 4.60
C THR A 113 -1.86 4.87 4.80
N GLY A 114 -1.77 3.60 4.39
CA GLY A 114 -2.86 2.62 4.49
C GLY A 114 -3.86 2.64 3.34
N ALA A 115 -3.53 3.34 2.24
CA ALA A 115 -4.46 3.55 1.12
C ALA A 115 -4.99 2.26 0.49
N LEU A 116 -4.19 1.18 0.48
CA LEU A 116 -4.65 -0.13 -0.01
C LEU A 116 -5.85 -0.63 0.81
N ASN A 117 -5.76 -0.57 2.14
CA ASN A 117 -6.84 -1.03 3.01
C ASN A 117 -8.11 -0.19 2.80
N ASP A 118 -7.94 1.13 2.69
CA ASP A 118 -9.06 2.04 2.44
C ASP A 118 -9.74 1.75 1.09
N LEU A 119 -8.97 1.47 0.04
CA LEU A 119 -9.50 1.11 -1.27
C LEU A 119 -10.19 -0.25 -1.30
N LEU A 120 -9.65 -1.25 -0.61
CA LEU A 120 -10.31 -2.55 -0.47
C LEU A 120 -11.64 -2.42 0.28
N GLN A 121 -11.68 -1.57 1.30
CA GLN A 121 -12.91 -1.27 2.03
C GLN A 121 -13.94 -0.56 1.13
N ILE A 122 -13.54 0.45 0.36
CA ILE A 122 -14.41 1.11 -0.62
C ILE A 122 -14.91 0.12 -1.66
N TYR A 123 -14.04 -0.76 -2.15
CA TYR A 123 -14.42 -1.79 -3.10
C TYR A 123 -15.51 -2.70 -2.53
N LYS A 124 -15.34 -3.20 -1.30
CA LYS A 124 -16.36 -4.01 -0.61
C LYS A 124 -17.69 -3.27 -0.43
N GLU A 125 -17.65 -1.97 -0.13
CA GLU A 125 -18.86 -1.14 0.01
C GLU A 125 -19.58 -0.90 -1.32
N LEU A 126 -18.84 -0.77 -2.43
CA LEU A 126 -19.39 -0.48 -3.75
C LEU A 126 -19.79 -1.74 -4.52
N LEU A 127 -19.23 -2.90 -4.19
CA LEU A 127 -19.54 -4.18 -4.85
C LEU A 127 -21.05 -4.52 -4.84
N PRO A 128 -21.81 -4.35 -3.73
CA PRO A 128 -23.28 -4.50 -3.74
C PRO A 128 -24.00 -3.50 -4.65
N VAL A 129 -23.44 -2.29 -4.82
CA VAL A 129 -24.06 -1.22 -5.62
C VAL A 129 -23.84 -1.46 -7.11
N TRP A 130 -22.64 -1.90 -7.49
CA TRP A 130 -22.33 -2.27 -8.87
C TRP A 130 -23.06 -3.53 -9.31
N GLY A 131 -23.26 -4.46 -8.37
CA GLY A 131 -23.83 -5.78 -8.60
C GLY A 131 -22.92 -6.69 -9.43
N ASP A 132 -21.74 -6.25 -9.86
CA ASP A 132 -20.79 -7.01 -10.67
C ASP A 132 -19.36 -6.45 -10.46
N TYR A 133 -18.36 -7.15 -10.99
CA TYR A 133 -16.94 -6.83 -10.90
C TYR A 133 -16.54 -5.60 -11.76
N LEU A 134 -15.38 -5.01 -11.46
CA LEU A 134 -14.81 -3.85 -12.17
C LEU A 134 -14.19 -4.21 -13.52
N THR A 135 -13.64 -5.42 -13.61
CA THR A 135 -12.90 -5.87 -14.78
C THR A 135 -13.57 -7.08 -15.42
N ILE A 136 -13.49 -7.17 -16.75
CA ILE A 136 -13.90 -8.33 -17.54
C ILE A 136 -12.78 -8.66 -18.53
N CYS A 137 -11.98 -9.70 -18.25
CA CYS A 137 -10.90 -10.16 -19.13
C CYS A 137 -9.93 -9.03 -19.55
N GLY A 138 -9.60 -8.12 -18.61
CA GLY A 138 -8.73 -6.98 -18.85
C GLY A 138 -9.43 -5.71 -19.36
N GLU A 139 -10.71 -5.77 -19.72
CA GLU A 139 -11.51 -4.58 -19.99
C GLU A 139 -12.07 -4.00 -18.71
N ILE A 140 -11.90 -2.70 -18.50
CA ILE A 140 -12.34 -1.99 -17.30
C ILE A 140 -13.71 -1.36 -17.55
N ASP A 141 -14.66 -1.61 -16.65
CA ASP A 141 -15.94 -0.90 -16.62
C ASP A 141 -15.73 0.51 -16.04
N LEU A 142 -15.48 1.47 -16.94
CA LEU A 142 -15.24 2.87 -16.57
C LEU A 142 -16.40 3.51 -15.80
N PRO A 143 -17.69 3.26 -16.11
CA PRO A 143 -18.80 3.73 -15.26
C PRO A 143 -18.70 3.28 -13.80
N ARG A 144 -18.42 1.98 -13.55
CA ARG A 144 -18.27 1.47 -12.17
C ARG A 144 -17.03 2.05 -11.50
N LEU A 145 -15.90 2.10 -12.21
CA LEU A 145 -14.67 2.71 -11.70
C LEU A 145 -14.87 4.19 -11.39
N GLY A 146 -15.68 4.91 -12.18
CA GLY A 146 -16.06 6.30 -11.95
C GLY A 146 -16.69 6.54 -10.58
N MET A 147 -17.40 5.55 -10.03
CA MET A 147 -18.01 5.64 -8.69
C MET A 147 -17.00 5.53 -7.54
N LEU A 148 -15.79 5.04 -7.81
CA LEU A 148 -14.73 4.92 -6.81
C LEU A 148 -14.03 6.27 -6.57
N PHE A 149 -13.87 7.11 -7.59
CA PHE A 149 -13.18 8.40 -7.47
C PHE A 149 -13.78 9.38 -6.45
N PRO A 150 -15.12 9.53 -6.32
CA PRO A 150 -15.71 10.32 -5.23
C PRO A 150 -15.27 9.87 -3.85
N LYS A 151 -15.17 8.55 -3.62
CA LYS A 151 -14.73 7.97 -2.34
C LYS A 151 -13.22 8.15 -2.13
N VAL A 152 -12.42 8.07 -3.19
CA VAL A 152 -10.98 8.39 -3.14
C VAL A 152 -10.76 9.85 -2.78
N ALA A 153 -11.58 10.78 -3.30
CA ALA A 153 -11.50 12.19 -2.93
C ALA A 153 -11.79 12.42 -1.42
N ASP A 154 -12.63 11.58 -0.81
CA ASP A 154 -12.86 11.63 0.65
C ASP A 154 -11.62 11.15 1.44
N ILE A 155 -10.92 10.12 0.96
CA ILE A 155 -9.64 9.68 1.53
C ILE A 155 -8.61 10.81 1.45
N GLU A 156 -8.46 11.42 0.27
CA GLU A 156 -7.53 12.52 0.06
C GLU A 156 -7.78 13.67 1.04
N ARG A 157 -9.04 14.10 1.20
CA ARG A 157 -9.42 15.14 2.16
C ARG A 157 -9.07 14.76 3.60
N ARG A 158 -9.24 13.50 3.99
CA ARG A 158 -8.90 13.01 5.33
C ARG A 158 -7.39 13.06 5.56
N VAL A 159 -6.59 12.57 4.60
CA VAL A 159 -5.13 12.58 4.68
C VAL A 159 -4.59 14.01 4.76
N LEU A 160 -5.12 14.92 3.94
CA LEU A 160 -4.74 16.34 3.96
C LEU A 160 -5.05 17.03 5.29
N LYS A 161 -6.21 16.73 5.89
CA LYS A 161 -6.57 17.25 7.21
C LYS A 161 -5.61 16.76 8.29
N GLN A 162 -5.28 15.47 8.28
CA GLN A 162 -4.34 14.90 9.23
C GLN A 162 -2.96 15.57 9.11
N GLN A 163 -2.44 15.70 7.89
CA GLN A 163 -1.16 16.38 7.66
C GLN A 163 -1.17 17.83 8.13
N LEU A 164 -2.28 18.55 7.94
CA LEU A 164 -2.43 19.93 8.39
C LEU A 164 -2.48 20.03 9.93
N GLU A 165 -3.09 19.05 10.61
CA GLU A 165 -3.08 18.96 12.07
C GLU A 165 -1.69 18.61 12.60
N ASP A 166 -1.00 17.66 11.99
CA ASP A 166 0.36 17.27 12.35
C ASP A 166 1.33 18.47 12.20
N MET A 167 1.21 19.24 11.10
CA MET A 167 1.99 20.47 10.89
C MET A 167 1.69 21.54 11.94
N LYS A 168 0.43 21.68 12.38
CA LYS A 168 0.06 22.63 13.46
C LYS A 168 0.61 22.18 14.81
N ASN A 169 0.57 20.89 15.09
CA ASN A 169 1.10 20.32 16.32
C ASN A 169 2.63 20.50 16.36
N ASP A 170 3.33 20.23 15.26
CA ASP A 170 4.77 20.47 15.14
C ASP A 170 5.13 21.96 15.26
N ALA A 171 4.34 22.86 14.66
CA ALA A 171 4.52 24.30 14.82
C ALA A 171 4.29 24.75 16.28
N SER A 172 3.27 24.19 16.97
CA SER A 172 3.03 24.48 18.38
C SER A 172 4.12 23.91 19.31
N LEU A 173 4.73 22.77 18.93
CA LEU A 173 5.91 22.21 19.61
C LEU A 173 7.14 23.09 19.38
N SER A 174 7.28 23.72 18.19
CA SER A 174 8.35 24.68 17.91
C SER A 174 8.20 26.01 18.67
N GLU A 175 6.98 26.42 19.03
CA GLU A 175 6.76 27.58 19.92
C GLU A 175 7.07 27.26 21.40
N PHE A 176 7.01 25.99 21.81
CA PHE A 176 7.36 25.55 23.16
C PHE A 176 8.88 25.48 23.43
N ASP A 177 9.71 25.43 22.39
CA ASP A 177 11.18 25.52 22.51
C ASP A 177 11.71 26.97 22.48
N SER A 178 10.82 27.95 22.66
CA SER A 178 11.19 29.36 22.76
C SER A 178 12.11 29.66 23.95
N VAL A 179 12.10 28.85 25.01
CA VAL A 179 13.01 29.02 26.16
C VAL A 179 14.46 28.68 25.78
N ALA A 180 14.69 27.56 25.07
CA ALA A 180 16.02 27.17 24.61
C ALA A 180 16.58 28.12 23.54
N PHE A 181 15.71 28.64 22.67
CA PHE A 181 16.10 29.63 21.65
C PHE A 181 16.42 31.00 22.25
N GLN A 182 15.75 31.38 23.35
CA GLN A 182 16.00 32.65 24.02
C GLN A 182 17.26 32.60 24.89
N GLU A 183 17.54 31.47 25.57
CA GLU A 183 18.82 31.25 26.26
C GLU A 183 20.02 31.29 25.30
N TYR A 184 19.86 30.84 24.05
CA TYR A 184 20.91 30.93 23.03
C TYR A 184 21.15 32.38 22.55
N LYS A 185 20.10 33.20 22.51
CA LYS A 185 20.18 34.63 22.13
C LYS A 185 20.76 35.52 23.21
N ASP A 186 20.57 35.18 24.47
CA ASP A 186 21.10 35.97 25.60
C ASP A 186 22.56 35.61 25.93
N ALA A 187 23.08 34.51 25.38
CA ALA A 187 24.45 34.04 25.59
C ALA A 187 25.47 34.53 24.53
N TYR A 188 25.03 35.17 23.45
CA TYR A 188 25.87 35.68 22.34
C TYR A 188 25.43 37.06 21.86
#